data_AF-A0A5J4Q3H0-F1
#
_entry.id   AF-A0A5J4Q3H0-F1
#
_cell.length_a   1.000
_cell.length_b   1.000
_cell.length_c   1.000
_cell.angle_alpha   90.00
_cell.angle_beta   90.00
_cell.angle_gamma   90.00
#
_symmetry.space_group_name_H-M   'P 1'
#
loop_
_entity.id
_entity.type
_entity.pdbx_description
1 polymer ?
#
loop_
_entity_poly.entity_id
_entity_poly.type
_entity_poly.pdbx_seq_one_letter_code
_entity_poly.pdbx_strand_id
1 'polypeptide(L)'
;GDIKLEGNLEYRFRLLGNIHGAVFLDAGNIWMLRDDPNRAGGRINLKNLPGDIALGTGAGLRYDLSVMVIRLDCGVALHTPYQTLRKGYYNIPRFMDGLGFHFAVGYPF
;
A
#
# COMPACT_ATOMS: atom_id res chain seq x y z
N GLY A 1 -1.17 -17.45 -6.57
CA GLY A 1 0.23 -17.63 -6.22
C GLY A 1 0.27 -18.43 -4.94
N ASP A 2 1.25 -19.31 -4.82
CA ASP A 2 1.36 -20.26 -3.70
C ASP A 2 1.95 -19.60 -2.44
N ILE A 3 2.67 -18.48 -2.60
CA ILE A 3 3.26 -17.72 -1.49
C ILE A 3 2.76 -16.28 -1.59
N LYS A 4 2.25 -15.74 -0.47
CA LYS A 4 1.88 -14.33 -0.32
C LYS A 4 2.64 -13.75 0.87
N LEU A 5 3.28 -12.62 0.66
CA LEU A 5 3.84 -11.78 1.74
C LEU A 5 3.10 -10.47 1.74
N GLU A 6 2.64 -10.08 2.92
CA GLU A 6 1.97 -8.80 3.16
C GLU A 6 2.43 -8.31 4.53
N GLY A 7 2.86 -7.06 4.57
CA GLY A 7 3.26 -6.33 5.75
C GLY A 7 2.61 -4.98 5.71
N ASN A 8 1.94 -4.61 6.79
CA ASN A 8 1.37 -3.28 6.98
C ASN A 8 2.00 -2.71 8.26
N LEU A 9 2.56 -1.51 8.14
CA LEU A 9 3.06 -0.73 9.25
C LEU A 9 2.23 0.54 9.33
N GLU A 10 1.46 0.68 10.40
CA GLU A 10 0.62 1.84 10.63
C GLU A 10 1.04 2.55 11.91
N TYR A 11 1.33 3.84 11.80
CA TYR A 11 1.65 4.70 12.92
C TYR A 11 0.54 5.72 13.13
N ARG A 12 -0.19 5.58 14.24
CA ARG A 12 -1.30 6.45 14.63
C ARG A 12 -0.84 7.48 15.64
N PHE A 13 -1.18 8.74 15.41
CA PHE A 13 -0.90 9.83 16.32
C PHE A 13 -2.13 10.73 16.48
N ARG A 14 -2.27 11.33 17.67
CA ARG A 14 -3.33 12.30 17.92
C ARG A 14 -2.86 13.66 17.46
N LEU A 15 -3.61 14.33 16.57
CA LEU A 15 -3.29 15.71 16.21
C LEU A 15 -3.83 16.66 17.28
N LEU A 16 -5.16 16.82 17.32
CA LEU A 16 -5.84 17.81 18.16
C LEU A 16 -7.26 17.35 18.47
N GLY A 17 -7.63 17.32 19.76
CA GLY A 17 -8.99 16.96 20.18
C GLY A 17 -9.39 15.57 19.72
N ASN A 18 -10.43 15.48 18.87
CA ASN A 18 -10.93 14.23 18.31
C ASN A 18 -10.34 13.91 16.91
N ILE A 19 -9.38 14.71 16.43
CA ILE A 19 -8.68 14.49 15.17
C ILE A 19 -7.46 13.60 15.43
N HIS A 20 -7.42 12.49 14.71
CA HIS A 20 -6.35 11.50 14.72
C HIS A 20 -5.75 11.43 13.32
N GLY A 21 -4.44 11.31 13.27
CA GLY A 21 -3.66 11.07 12.07
C GLY A 21 -3.15 9.65 12.10
N ALA A 22 -3.03 9.06 10.93
CA ALA A 22 -2.32 7.82 10.73
C ALA A 22 -1.36 8.00 9.55
N VAL A 23 -0.20 7.39 9.62
CA VAL A 23 0.61 7.14 8.43
C VAL A 23 0.77 5.65 8.29
N PHE A 24 0.63 5.13 7.09
CA PHE A 24 0.72 3.72 6.80
C PHE A 24 1.77 3.45 5.74
N LEU A 25 2.36 2.27 5.83
CA LEU A 25 3.33 1.72 4.90
C LEU A 25 2.93 0.27 4.65
N ASP A 26 2.55 -0.01 3.42
CA ASP A 26 2.17 -1.33 2.95
C ASP A 26 3.29 -1.92 2.10
N ALA A 27 3.60 -3.17 2.33
CA ALA A 27 4.60 -3.93 1.62
C ALA A 27 4.03 -5.30 1.28
N GLY A 28 3.95 -5.69 0.01
CA GLY A 28 3.46 -7.01 -0.30
C GLY A 28 3.71 -7.47 -1.72
N ASN A 29 3.75 -8.78 -1.90
CA ASN A 29 3.72 -9.41 -3.21
C ASN A 29 3.24 -10.87 -3.11
N ILE A 30 2.86 -11.42 -4.25
CA ILE A 30 2.41 -12.80 -4.41
C ILE A 30 3.33 -13.49 -5.42
N TRP A 31 3.95 -14.59 -4.99
CA TRP A 31 4.80 -15.42 -5.83
C TRP A 31 4.19 -16.81 -6.02
N MET A 32 4.73 -17.54 -6.98
CA MET A 32 4.45 -18.96 -7.24
C MET A 32 5.65 -19.79 -6.78
N LEU A 33 5.37 -20.97 -6.23
CA LEU A 33 6.42 -21.90 -5.76
C LEU A 33 7.00 -22.70 -6.93
N ARG A 34 6.16 -23.02 -7.92
CA ARG A 34 6.52 -23.73 -9.15
C ARG A 34 6.46 -22.77 -10.34
N ASP A 35 7.32 -23.02 -11.32
CA ASP A 35 7.23 -22.35 -12.62
C ASP A 35 5.96 -22.78 -13.34
N ASP A 36 5.15 -21.81 -13.73
CA ASP A 36 4.02 -22.02 -14.62
C ASP A 36 4.38 -21.42 -16.00
N PRO A 37 4.40 -22.22 -17.08
CA PRO A 37 4.72 -21.74 -18.42
C PRO A 37 3.74 -20.66 -18.94
N ASN A 38 2.53 -20.53 -18.37
CA ASN A 38 1.60 -19.45 -18.69
C ASN A 38 1.88 -18.14 -17.93
N ARG A 39 2.75 -18.16 -16.92
CA ARG A 39 3.11 -17.01 -16.07
C ARG A 39 4.60 -17.00 -15.79
N ALA A 40 5.38 -16.95 -16.87
CA ALA A 40 6.84 -16.85 -16.82
C ALA A 40 7.29 -15.66 -15.96
N GLY A 41 8.15 -15.92 -14.97
CA GLY A 41 8.71 -14.90 -14.07
C GLY A 41 7.97 -14.69 -12.74
N GLY A 42 6.87 -15.39 -12.47
CA GLY A 42 6.17 -15.28 -11.18
C GLY A 42 6.75 -16.15 -10.05
N ARG A 43 7.89 -16.82 -10.28
CA ARG A 43 8.55 -17.70 -9.30
C ARG A 43 9.30 -16.88 -8.25
N ILE A 44 9.21 -17.29 -6.98
CA ILE A 44 9.97 -16.66 -5.90
C ILE A 44 11.48 -16.73 -6.16
N ASN A 45 12.15 -15.58 -6.23
CA ASN A 45 13.59 -15.49 -6.37
C ASN A 45 14.17 -14.73 -5.18
N LEU A 46 14.80 -15.44 -4.24
CA LEU A 46 15.37 -14.85 -3.03
C LEU A 46 16.38 -13.72 -3.30
N LYS A 47 17.02 -13.72 -4.48
CA LYS A 47 17.98 -12.67 -4.87
C LYS A 47 17.30 -11.37 -5.31
N ASN A 48 16.07 -11.44 -5.80
CA ASN A 48 15.31 -10.29 -6.31
C ASN A 48 14.13 -9.89 -5.41
N LEU A 49 13.90 -10.61 -4.30
CA LEU A 49 12.87 -10.30 -3.30
C LEU A 49 12.68 -8.80 -3.00
N PRO A 50 13.72 -7.99 -2.69
CA PRO A 50 13.51 -6.58 -2.36
C PRO A 50 12.98 -5.73 -3.53
N GLY A 51 13.20 -6.14 -4.78
CA GLY A 51 12.64 -5.50 -5.98
C GLY A 51 11.33 -6.11 -6.46
N ASP A 52 10.97 -7.28 -5.92
CA ASP A 52 9.69 -7.93 -6.21
C ASP A 52 8.60 -7.49 -5.20
N ILE A 53 8.94 -6.84 -4.10
CA ILE A 53 7.95 -6.42 -3.09
C ILE A 53 7.33 -5.09 -3.53
N ALA A 54 6.02 -5.05 -3.76
CA ALA A 54 5.33 -3.78 -3.96
C ALA A 54 5.33 -3.00 -2.64
N LEU A 55 5.74 -1.73 -2.69
CA LEU A 55 5.64 -0.82 -1.54
C LEU A 55 4.64 0.29 -1.84
N GLY A 56 3.74 0.52 -0.91
CA GLY A 56 2.87 1.69 -0.85
C GLY A 56 3.05 2.40 0.48
N THR A 57 2.87 3.71 0.50
CA THR A 57 2.76 4.47 1.75
C THR A 57 1.54 5.38 1.67
N GLY A 58 1.03 5.85 2.80
CA GLY A 58 -0.02 6.82 2.79
C GLY A 58 -0.21 7.48 4.14
N ALA A 59 -1.14 8.42 4.15
CA ALA A 59 -1.54 9.13 5.34
C ALA A 59 -3.06 9.14 5.44
N GLY A 60 -3.56 8.82 6.62
CA GLY A 60 -4.96 8.86 7.00
C GLY A 60 -5.23 10.00 7.98
N LEU A 61 -6.39 10.61 7.86
CA LEU A 61 -6.96 11.51 8.84
C LEU A 61 -8.30 10.94 9.28
N ARG A 62 -8.44 10.71 10.58
CA ARG A 62 -9.67 10.27 11.23
C ARG A 62 -10.19 11.37 12.13
N TYR A 63 -11.42 11.79 11.89
CA TYR A 63 -12.12 12.74 12.74
C TYR A 63 -13.30 12.05 13.43
N ASP A 64 -13.24 12.01 14.76
CA ASP A 64 -14.25 11.37 15.59
C ASP A 64 -15.28 12.42 16.05
N LEU A 65 -16.45 12.45 15.41
CA LEU A 65 -17.60 13.22 15.88
C LEU A 65 -18.45 12.32 16.76
N SER A 66 -19.10 12.90 17.78
CA SER A 66 -19.96 12.17 18.72
C SER A 66 -21.07 11.34 18.06
N VAL A 67 -21.42 11.63 16.80
CA VAL A 67 -22.45 10.94 16.02
C VAL A 67 -21.91 10.25 14.76
N MET A 68 -20.68 10.50 14.33
CA MET A 68 -20.12 9.89 13.12
C MET A 68 -18.59 9.97 13.08
N VAL A 69 -17.94 9.03 12.42
CA VAL A 69 -16.50 9.05 12.16
C VAL A 69 -16.27 9.37 10.68
N ILE A 70 -15.49 10.41 10.43
CA ILE A 70 -15.01 10.76 9.09
C ILE A 70 -13.58 10.25 8.94
N ARG A 71 -13.30 9.56 7.84
CA ARG A 71 -11.97 9.06 7.48
C ARG A 71 -11.58 9.52 6.08
N LEU A 72 -10.38 10.04 5.98
CA LEU A 72 -9.75 10.51 4.77
C LEU A 72 -8.40 9.82 4.67
N ASP A 73 -8.26 8.84 3.78
CA ASP A 73 -7.03 8.10 3.59
C ASP A 73 -6.47 8.42 2.19
N CYS A 74 -5.22 8.86 2.15
CA CYS A 74 -4.48 9.15 0.93
C CYS A 74 -3.32 8.17 0.84
N GLY A 75 -3.43 7.19 -0.05
CA GLY A 75 -2.38 6.24 -0.37
C GLY A 75 -1.60 6.69 -1.60
N VAL A 76 -0.30 6.48 -1.60
CA VAL A 76 0.60 6.62 -2.73
C VAL A 76 1.45 5.36 -2.88
N ALA A 77 1.40 4.74 -4.05
CA ALA A 77 2.35 3.68 -4.38
C ALA A 77 3.77 4.27 -4.42
N LEU A 78 4.77 3.53 -3.93
CA LEU A 78 6.18 3.90 -4.00
C LEU A 78 6.93 3.01 -4.98
N HIS A 79 6.69 1.70 -4.92
CA HIS A 79 7.37 0.71 -5.74
C HIS A 79 6.37 -0.33 -6.23
N THR A 80 6.46 -0.66 -7.52
CA THR A 80 5.67 -1.70 -8.16
C THR A 80 6.59 -2.77 -8.75
N PRO A 81 6.30 -4.07 -8.61
CA PRO A 81 7.23 -5.13 -9.03
C PRO A 81 7.23 -5.40 -10.54
N TYR A 82 6.41 -4.68 -11.31
CA TYR A 82 6.34 -4.80 -12.77
C TYR A 82 7.15 -3.69 -13.46
N GLN A 83 7.63 -3.98 -14.68
CA GLN A 83 8.35 -3.00 -15.48
C GLN A 83 7.42 -1.86 -15.89
N THR A 84 7.78 -0.65 -15.49
CA THR A 84 7.15 0.61 -15.91
C THR A 84 8.13 1.42 -16.76
N LEU A 85 7.68 2.55 -17.33
CA LEU A 85 8.53 3.44 -18.15
C LEU A 85 9.73 4.06 -17.39
N ARG A 86 9.80 3.97 -16.06
CA ARG A 86 10.88 4.54 -15.25
C ARG A 86 11.77 3.44 -14.67
N LYS A 87 13.09 3.58 -14.83
CA LYS A 87 14.09 2.70 -14.21
C LYS A 87 14.44 3.20 -12.79
N GLY A 88 14.29 2.35 -11.78
CA GLY A 88 14.65 2.63 -10.38
C GLY A 88 13.69 1.99 -9.37
N TYR A 89 13.98 2.13 -8.07
CA TYR A 89 13.10 1.65 -6.99
C TYR A 89 11.76 2.41 -6.99
N TYR A 90 11.79 3.73 -7.23
CA TYR A 90 10.59 4.47 -7.55
C TYR A 90 10.28 4.35 -9.04
N ASN A 91 9.41 3.42 -9.39
CA ASN A 91 9.10 3.12 -10.79
C ASN A 91 7.72 3.63 -11.21
N ILE A 92 7.09 4.54 -10.46
CA ILE A 92 5.76 5.02 -10.81
C ILE A 92 5.86 6.19 -11.82
N PRO A 93 5.28 6.04 -13.04
CA PRO A 93 5.48 6.99 -14.13
C PRO A 93 4.86 8.37 -13.86
N ARG A 94 3.73 8.44 -13.15
CA ARG A 94 3.15 9.67 -12.62
C ARG A 94 2.70 9.47 -11.18
N PHE A 95 3.03 10.43 -10.32
CA PHE A 95 2.61 10.42 -8.91
C PHE A 95 1.09 10.23 -8.75
N MET A 96 0.29 10.82 -9.65
CA MET A 96 -1.16 10.66 -9.65
C MET A 96 -1.65 9.25 -10.01
N ASP A 97 -0.89 8.46 -10.77
CA ASP A 97 -1.28 7.09 -11.14
C ASP A 97 -1.10 6.13 -9.96
N GLY A 98 -0.24 6.48 -9.00
CA GLY A 98 -0.05 5.75 -7.75
C GLY A 98 -0.91 6.27 -6.60
N LEU A 99 -1.66 7.35 -6.80
CA LEU A 99 -2.37 8.05 -5.74
C LEU A 99 -3.82 7.55 -5.65
N GLY A 100 -4.15 6.89 -4.54
CA GLY A 100 -5.50 6.50 -4.17
C GLY A 100 -6.05 7.39 -3.06
N PHE A 101 -7.18 8.06 -3.30
CA PHE A 101 -7.92 8.74 -2.25
C PHE A 101 -9.11 7.90 -1.83
N HIS A 102 -9.24 7.65 -0.54
CA HIS A 102 -10.36 6.96 0.07
C HIS A 102 -11.02 7.89 1.06
N PHE A 103 -12.33 8.07 0.89
CA PHE A 103 -13.16 8.82 1.80
C PHE A 103 -14.22 7.89 2.36
N ALA A 104 -14.29 7.79 3.68
CA ALA A 104 -15.29 6.98 4.36
C ALA A 104 -15.96 7.79 5.47
N VAL A 105 -17.30 7.74 5.49
CA VAL A 105 -18.12 8.29 6.57
C VAL A 105 -18.91 7.13 7.16
N GLY A 106 -18.77 6.91 8.46
CA GLY A 106 -19.43 5.81 9.16
C GLY A 106 -20.05 6.26 10.47
N TYR A 107 -21.16 5.64 10.84
CA TYR A 107 -21.75 5.77 12.17
C TYR A 107 -21.03 4.77 13.09
N PRO A 108 -20.45 5.18 14.23
CA PRO A 108 -20.02 4.23 15.24
C PRO A 108 -21.29 3.58 15.82
N PHE A 109 -21.48 2.28 15.57
CA PHE A 109 -22.47 1.50 16.30
C PHE A 109 -21.96 1.17 17.70
#